data_AF-J2VPP4-F1
#
_entry.id   AF-J2VPP4-F1
#
_cell.length_a   1.000
_cell.length_b   1.000
_cell.length_c   1.000
_cell.angle_alpha   90.00
_cell.angle_beta   90.00
_cell.angle_gamma   90.00
#
_symmetry.space_group_name_H-M   'P 1'
#
loop_
_entity.id
_entity.type
_entity.pdbx_description
1 polymer ?
#
loop_
_entity_poly.entity_id
_entity_poly.type
_entity_poly.pdbx_seq_one_letter_code
_entity_poly.pdbx_strand_id
1 'polypeptide(L)' 'MSDHQHCIEHITVINNVEYTLQSRTVELDDGQRHAEYRVLLDGDEIKGWTRGEILPLFGIGRS' A
#
# COMPACT_ATOMS: atom_id res chain seq x y z
N MET A 1 -9.06 -5.47 18.79
CA MET A 1 -8.81 -6.32 17.61
C MET A 1 -7.51 -5.81 17.01
N SER A 2 -6.46 -6.63 17.02
CA SER A 2 -5.12 -6.19 16.63
C SER A 2 -4.97 -6.25 15.11
N ASP A 3 -5.38 -5.20 14.42
CA ASP A 3 -5.19 -4.99 12.97
C ASP A 3 -3.71 -4.85 12.55
N HIS A 4 -2.78 -4.95 13.49
CA HIS A 4 -1.36 -4.69 13.26
C HIS A 4 -0.60 -5.82 12.55
N GLN A 5 -1.20 -6.97 12.28
CA GLN A 5 -0.46 -8.11 11.74
C GLN A 5 -0.37 -8.14 10.21
N HIS A 6 -1.10 -7.27 9.51
CA HIS A 6 -1.15 -7.23 8.05
C HIS A 6 -0.79 -5.87 7.46
N CYS A 7 -0.06 -5.03 8.19
CA CYS A 7 0.42 -3.73 7.70
C CYS A 7 1.96 -3.68 7.77
N ILE A 8 2.60 -3.52 6.62
CA ILE A 8 4.05 -3.33 6.51
C ILE A 8 4.30 -1.88 6.13
N GLU A 9 5.14 -1.20 6.91
CA GLU A 9 5.53 0.18 6.68
C GLU A 9 7.02 0.28 6.40
N HIS A 10 7.37 1.16 5.46
CA HIS A 10 8.74 1.47 5.11
C HIS A 10 8.87 2.98 4.91
N ILE A 11 9.78 3.61 5.65
CA ILE A 11 10.05 5.03 5.55
C ILE A 11 11.10 5.27 4.47
N THR A 12 10.86 6.24 3.59
CA THR A 12 11.79 6.65 2.54
C THR A 12 11.84 8.17 2.40
N VAL A 13 12.96 8.69 1.90
CA VAL A 13 13.16 10.14 1.69
C VAL A 13 13.40 10.40 0.22
N ILE A 14 12.55 11.22 -0.41
CA ILE A 14 12.66 11.63 -1.81
C ILE A 14 12.65 13.16 -1.84
N ASN A 15 13.66 13.76 -2.47
CA ASN A 15 13.80 15.23 -2.56
C ASN A 15 13.71 15.94 -1.19
N ASN A 16 14.33 15.37 -0.16
CA ASN A 16 14.33 15.89 1.21
C ASN A 16 12.93 15.96 1.86
N VAL A 17 11.98 15.17 1.37
CA VAL A 17 10.65 14.96 1.94
C VAL A 17 10.55 13.49 2.37
N GLU A 18 10.10 13.26 3.60
CA GLU A 18 9.87 11.92 4.15
C GLU A 18 8.49 11.41 3.74
N TYR A 19 8.45 10.15 3.32
CA TYR A 19 7.23 9.44 2.96
C TYR A 19 7.18 8.10 3.67
N THR A 20 5.97 7.65 3.99
CA THR A 20 5.74 6.27 4.44
C THR A 20 5.14 5.47 3.29
N LEU A 21 5.87 4.46 2.83
CA LEU A 21 5.33 3.43 1.96
C LEU A 21 4.65 2.38 2.81
N GLN A 22 3.38 2.12 2.55
CA GLN A 22 2.59 1.15 3.31
C GLN A 22 2.02 0.08 2.40
N SER A 23 2.11 -1.17 2.82
CA SER A 23 1.44 -2.31 2.20
C SER A 23 0.53 -2.95 3.23
N ARG A 24 -0.77 -3.10 2.92
CA ARG A 24 -1.72 -3.74 3.82
C ARG A 24 -2.66 -4.70 3.13
N THR A 25 -3.18 -5.68 3.88
CA THR A 25 -4.32 -6.49 3.46
C THR A 25 -5.56 -5.98 4.16
N VAL A 26 -6.59 -5.63 3.38
CA VAL A 26 -7.88 -5.16 3.89
C VAL A 26 -8.94 -6.23 3.65
N GLU A 27 -9.76 -6.49 4.65
CA GLU A 27 -10.95 -7.33 4.56
C GLU A 27 -12.18 -6.43 4.36
N LEU A 28 -12.96 -6.72 3.33
CA LEU A 28 -14.18 -6.01 2.97
C LEU A 28 -15.39 -6.64 3.67
N ASP A 29 -16.51 -5.91 3.72
CA ASP A 29 -17.75 -6.36 4.38
C ASP A 29 -18.34 -7.64 3.77
N ASP A 30 -17.98 -7.97 2.53
CA ASP A 30 -18.36 -9.20 1.84
C ASP A 30 -17.41 -10.38 2.12
N GLY A 31 -16.43 -10.20 3.01
CA GLY A 31 -15.42 -11.18 3.37
C GLY A 31 -14.29 -11.31 2.35
N GLN A 32 -14.29 -10.53 1.26
CA GLN A 32 -13.17 -10.51 0.33
C GLN A 32 -11.97 -9.81 0.95
N ARG A 33 -10.77 -10.31 0.63
CA ARG A 33 -9.50 -9.70 1.03
C ARG A 33 -8.78 -9.17 -0.19
N HIS A 34 -8.29 -7.94 -0.11
CA HIS A 34 -7.45 -7.36 -1.14
C HIS A 34 -6.22 -6.68 -0.55
N ALA A 35 -5.16 -6.65 -1.36
CA ALA A 35 -3.93 -5.96 -1.01
C ALA A 35 -3.97 -4.52 -1.52
N GLU A 36 -3.62 -3.60 -0.64
CA GLU A 36 -3.49 -2.18 -0.89
C GLU A 36 -2.05 -1.72 -0.66
N TYR A 37 -1.60 -0.79 -1.49
CA TYR A 37 -0.28 -0.19 -1.47
C TYR A 37 -0.45 1.32 -1.45
N ARG A 38 0.18 2.01 -0.50
CA ARG A 38 -0.05 3.44 -0.26
C ARG A 38 1.25 4.20 -0.06
N VAL A 39 1.22 5.48 -0.43
CA VAL A 39 2.21 6.48 -0.05
C VAL A 39 1.53 7.46 0.87
N LEU A 40 2.09 7.61 2.07
CA LEU A 40 1.65 8.59 3.04
C LEU A 40 2.66 9.74 3.13
N LEU A 41 2.15 10.96 3.32
CA LEU A 41 2.91 12.15 3.69
C LEU A 41 2.29 12.68 4.98
N ASP A 42 3.09 12.80 6.04
CA ASP A 42 2.62 13.22 7.37
C ASP A 42 1.42 12.41 7.91
N GLY A 43 1.32 11.13 7.49
CA GLY A 43 0.23 10.22 7.85
C GLY A 43 -0.97 10.23 6.89
N ASP A 44 -1.05 11.20 5.99
CA ASP A 44 -2.12 11.33 5.01
C ASP A 44 -1.81 10.58 3.72
N GLU A 45 -2.78 9.83 3.21
CA GLU A 45 -2.65 9.12 1.93
C GLU A 45 -2.64 10.11 0.75
N ILE A 46 -1.50 10.20 0.06
CA ILE A 46 -1.34 11.03 -1.14
C ILE A 46 -1.46 10.22 -2.42
N LYS A 47 -1.27 8.90 -2.35
CA LYS A 47 -1.42 7.98 -3.47
C LYS A 47 -1.66 6.56 -3.00
N GLY A 48 -2.58 5.87 -3.65
CA GLY A 48 -2.95 4.48 -3.37
C GLY A 48 -3.06 3.65 -4.64
N TRP A 49 -2.83 2.35 -4.49
CA TRP A 49 -3.05 1.34 -5.53
C TRP A 49 -3.53 0.04 -4.91
N THR A 50 -4.35 -0.69 -5.65
CA THR A 50 -4.62 -2.10 -5.45
C THR A 50 -3.53 -2.95 -6.11
N ARG A 51 -3.51 -4.25 -5.80
CA ARG A 51 -2.66 -5.23 -6.50
C ARG A 51 -2.85 -5.20 -8.02
N GLY A 52 -4.07 -5.05 -8.52
CA GLY A 52 -4.32 -5.02 -9.96
C GLY A 52 -3.70 -3.82 -10.66
N GLU A 53 -3.67 -2.67 -9.98
CA GLU A 53 -3.16 -1.41 -10.53
C GLU A 53 -1.63 -1.32 -10.46
N ILE A 54 -1.02 -1.89 -9.41
CA ILE A 54 0.43 -1.78 -9.20
C ILE A 54 1.23 -2.74 -10.10
N LEU A 55 0.71 -3.96 -10.36
CA LEU A 55 1.43 -4.99 -11.10
C LEU A 55 1.91 -4.52 -12.50
N PRO A 56 1.06 -3.86 -13.34
CA PRO A 56 1.49 -3.34 -14.63
C PRO A 56 2.60 -2.29 -14.55
N LEU A 57 2.64 -1.46 -13.49
CA LEU A 57 3.65 -0.40 -13.31
C LEU A 57 5.05 -0.99 -13.13
N PHE A 58 5.14 -2.18 -12.55
CA PHE A 58 6.41 -2.90 -12.35
C PHE A 58 6.68 -3.93 -13.45
N GLY A 59 5.84 -4.00 -14.48
CA GLY A 59 5.95 -5.02 -15.54
C GLY A 59 5.69 -6.45 -15.06
N ILE A 60 5.05 -6.61 -13.90
CA ILE A 60 4.73 -7.91 -13.31
C ILE A 60 3.34 -8.32 -13.84
N GLY A 61 3.20 -9.56 -14.34
CA GLY A 61 1.92 -10.08 -14.83
C GLY A 61 1.72 -10.09 -16.35
N ARG A 62 2.77 -9.80 -17.14
CA ARG A 62 2.85 -10.26 -18.54
C ARG A 62 3.48 -11.65 -18.56
N SER A 63 2.64 -12.68 -18.51
CA SER A 63 2.98 -14.07 -18.83
C SER A 63 2.11 -14.55 -19.97
#